data_AF-D9QPQ5-F1
#
_entry.id   AF-D9QPQ5-F1
#
_cell.length_a   1.000
_cell.length_b   1.000
_cell.length_c   1.000
_cell.angle_alpha   90.00
_cell.angle_beta   90.00
_cell.angle_gamma   90.00
#
_symmetry.space_group_name_H-M   'P 1'
#
loop_
_entity.id
_entity.type
_entity.pdbx_description
1 polymer ?
#
loop_
_entity_poly.entity_id
_entity_poly.type
_entity_poly.pdbx_seq_one_letter_code
_entity_poly.pdbx_strand_id
1 'polypeptide(L)'
;MMSIFKYLGLVKYNFTQMTAGIFVRESALSSPFALAVGLVSDFAVASLLGIILVYIMRMTGKDYPISKGFLYGVMIHIVVYGLAKTLNITSVELLNPVSNFIVLFPNITFGIFSALFIERYGILEVGTT
;
A
#
# COMPACT_ATOMS: atom_id res chain seq x y z
N MET A 1 14.51 3.10 -2.17
CA MET A 1 14.69 2.84 -0.72
C MET A 1 14.70 1.35 -0.37
N MET A 2 13.99 0.47 -1.10
CA MET A 2 13.87 -0.97 -0.80
C MET A 2 14.99 -1.88 -1.37
N SER A 3 15.92 -1.35 -2.17
CA SER A 3 17.01 -2.14 -2.76
C SER A 3 18.12 -2.52 -1.77
N ILE A 4 18.24 -1.80 -0.64
CA ILE A 4 19.25 -2.05 0.39
C ILE A 4 18.95 -3.33 1.19
N PHE A 5 17.68 -3.63 1.45
CA PHE A 5 17.29 -4.83 2.21
C PHE A 5 17.48 -6.14 1.43
N LYS A 6 17.45 -6.07 0.09
CA LYS A 6 17.79 -7.22 -0.77
C LYS A 6 19.28 -7.51 -0.75
N TYR A 7 20.12 -6.46 -0.72
CA TYR A 7 21.57 -6.60 -0.64
C TYR A 7 22.05 -7.13 0.72
N LEU A 8 21.27 -6.86 1.78
CA LEU A 8 21.53 -7.36 3.14
C LEU A 8 21.03 -8.80 3.37
N GLY A 9 20.43 -9.47 2.37
CA GLY A 9 19.95 -10.85 2.50
C GLY A 9 18.73 -11.03 3.42
N LEU A 10 18.12 -9.93 3.88
CA LEU A 10 16.99 -9.96 4.82
C LEU A 10 15.66 -10.27 4.13
N VAL A 11 15.57 -10.10 2.81
CA VAL A 11 14.34 -10.31 2.03
C VAL A 11 14.68 -10.92 0.66
N LYS A 12 14.03 -12.04 0.32
CA LYS A 12 14.29 -12.81 -0.91
C LYS A 12 13.76 -12.14 -2.19
N TYR A 13 12.74 -11.27 -2.08
CA TYR A 13 12.06 -10.61 -3.20
C TYR A 13 11.86 -9.10 -2.96
N ASN A 14 12.01 -8.28 -4.01
CA ASN A 14 11.73 -6.83 -3.94
C ASN A 14 10.21 -6.56 -3.89
N PHE A 15 9.79 -5.38 -3.40
CA PHE A 15 8.37 -4.97 -3.35
C PHE A 15 7.66 -5.12 -4.72
N THR A 16 8.33 -4.71 -5.79
CA THR A 16 7.83 -4.86 -7.17
C THR A 16 7.67 -6.33 -7.59
N GLN A 17 8.50 -7.23 -7.06
CA GLN A 17 8.41 -8.68 -7.28
C GLN A 17 7.32 -9.31 -6.41
N MET A 18 7.03 -8.78 -5.21
CA MET A 18 5.88 -9.22 -4.42
C MET A 18 4.56 -8.85 -5.13
N THR A 19 4.42 -7.62 -5.63
CA THR A 19 3.19 -7.18 -6.32
C THR A 19 2.98 -7.91 -7.65
N ALA A 20 4.04 -8.14 -8.43
CA ALA A 20 3.92 -8.91 -9.67
C ALA A 20 3.59 -10.40 -9.41
N GLY A 21 3.95 -10.95 -8.26
CA GLY A 21 3.59 -12.32 -7.84
C GLY A 21 2.10 -12.51 -7.54
N ILE A 22 1.33 -11.43 -7.38
CA ILE A 22 -0.14 -11.48 -7.21
C ILE A 22 -0.84 -11.80 -8.54
N PHE A 23 -0.29 -11.33 -9.66
CA PHE A 23 -0.91 -11.45 -10.99
C PHE A 23 -0.20 -12.46 -11.90
N VAL A 24 1.04 -12.83 -11.60
CA VAL A 24 1.87 -13.68 -12.47
C VAL A 24 2.63 -14.72 -11.62
N ARG A 25 2.72 -15.97 -12.11
CA ARG A 25 3.49 -17.06 -11.46
C ARG A 25 4.95 -16.66 -11.26
N GLU A 26 5.58 -17.15 -10.17
CA GLU A 26 7.00 -16.92 -9.80
C GLU A 26 8.00 -17.11 -10.95
N SER A 27 7.70 -17.97 -11.91
CA SER A 27 8.55 -18.25 -13.08
C SER A 27 8.67 -17.10 -14.08
N ALA A 28 7.78 -16.09 -14.05
CA ALA A 28 7.77 -14.97 -14.99
C ALA A 28 7.99 -13.59 -14.30
N LEU A 29 8.36 -13.61 -13.02
CA LEU A 29 8.59 -12.44 -12.17
C LEU A 29 9.81 -11.58 -12.56
N SER A 30 10.63 -12.05 -13.51
CA SER A 30 11.76 -11.33 -14.11
C SER A 30 11.42 -10.68 -15.46
N SER A 31 10.21 -10.88 -16.00
CA SER A 31 9.81 -10.31 -17.28
C SER A 31 9.50 -8.80 -17.14
N PRO A 32 10.05 -7.93 -18.01
CA PRO A 32 9.76 -6.50 -18.01
C PRO A 32 8.25 -6.19 -18.09
N PHE A 33 7.49 -7.03 -18.78
CA PHE A 33 6.04 -6.87 -18.92
C PHE A 33 5.28 -7.21 -17.62
N ALA A 34 5.74 -8.20 -16.86
CA ALA A 34 5.14 -8.54 -15.57
C ALA A 34 5.36 -7.41 -14.53
N LEU A 35 6.53 -6.77 -14.58
CA LEU A 35 6.85 -5.61 -13.75
C LEU A 35 6.01 -4.38 -14.15
N ALA A 36 5.78 -4.15 -15.44
CA ALA A 36 4.94 -3.06 -15.92
C ALA A 36 3.48 -3.22 -15.48
N VAL A 37 2.91 -4.42 -15.62
CA VAL A 37 1.54 -4.72 -15.14
C VAL A 37 1.45 -4.54 -13.63
N GLY A 38 2.44 -5.06 -12.88
CA GLY A 38 2.49 -4.88 -11.43
C GLY A 38 2.52 -3.41 -11.02
N LEU A 39 3.29 -2.57 -11.72
CA LEU A 39 3.39 -1.14 -11.45
C LEU A 39 2.09 -0.40 -11.78
N VAL A 40 1.47 -0.68 -12.93
CA VAL A 40 0.19 -0.04 -13.31
C VAL A 40 -0.91 -0.42 -12.31
N SER A 41 -1.00 -1.70 -11.94
CA SER A 41 -1.95 -2.16 -10.94
C SER A 41 -1.70 -1.51 -9.57
N ASP A 42 -0.43 -1.36 -9.15
CA ASP A 42 -0.06 -0.71 -7.90
C ASP A 42 -0.51 0.77 -7.87
N PHE A 43 -0.25 1.51 -8.96
CA PHE A 43 -0.71 2.89 -9.09
C PHE A 43 -2.24 3.02 -9.10
N ALA A 44 -2.94 2.09 -9.75
CA ALA A 44 -4.40 2.08 -9.77
C ALA A 44 -4.98 1.86 -8.36
N VAL A 45 -4.44 0.89 -7.62
CA VAL A 45 -4.85 0.62 -6.23
C VAL A 45 -4.50 1.79 -5.33
N ALA A 46 -3.29 2.34 -5.43
CA ALA A 46 -2.87 3.49 -4.64
C ALA A 46 -3.76 4.73 -4.89
N SER A 47 -4.14 4.97 -6.15
CA SER A 47 -5.05 6.06 -6.51
C SER A 47 -6.44 5.86 -5.91
N LEU A 48 -6.98 4.65 -5.98
CA LEU A 48 -8.28 4.30 -5.39
C LEU A 48 -8.27 4.50 -3.86
N LEU A 49 -7.22 4.04 -3.18
CA LEU A 49 -7.03 4.26 -1.74
C LEU A 49 -6.91 5.75 -1.41
N GLY A 50 -6.16 6.51 -2.20
CA GLY A 50 -6.08 7.97 -2.06
C GLY A 50 -7.45 8.65 -2.13
N ILE A 51 -8.30 8.24 -3.08
CA ILE A 51 -9.68 8.75 -3.20
C ILE A 51 -10.49 8.43 -1.93
N ILE A 52 -10.42 7.19 -1.43
CA ILE A 52 -11.10 6.79 -0.19
C ILE A 52 -10.64 7.66 0.99
N LEU A 53 -9.34 7.92 1.10
CA LEU A 53 -8.80 8.77 2.16
C LEU A 53 -9.32 10.21 2.07
N VAL A 54 -9.48 10.77 0.87
CA VAL A 54 -10.10 12.09 0.66
C VAL A 54 -11.53 12.11 1.22
N TYR A 55 -12.33 11.09 0.94
CA TYR A 55 -13.70 11.00 1.47
C TYR A 55 -13.71 10.89 3.00
N ILE A 56 -12.83 10.07 3.59
CA ILE A 56 -12.70 9.94 5.04
C ILE A 56 -12.31 11.29 5.66
N MET A 57 -11.33 11.98 5.09
CA MET A 57 -10.90 13.32 5.51
C MET A 57 -12.03 14.35 5.37
N ARG A 58 -12.83 14.27 4.31
CA ARG A 58 -13.99 15.17 4.09
C ARG A 58 -15.07 14.96 5.14
N MET A 59 -15.34 13.72 5.55
CA MET A 59 -16.35 13.40 6.57
C MET A 59 -15.88 13.67 7.99
N THR A 60 -14.60 13.41 8.28
CA THR A 60 -14.04 13.49 9.64
C THR A 60 -13.32 14.82 9.92
N GLY A 61 -13.25 15.72 8.93
CA GLY A 61 -12.51 16.97 9.01
C GLY A 61 -10.99 16.81 8.87
N LYS A 62 -10.28 17.94 8.87
CA LYS A 62 -8.82 17.99 8.73
C LYS A 62 -8.04 17.76 10.03
N ASP A 63 -8.74 17.64 11.16
CA ASP A 63 -8.09 17.52 12.46
C ASP A 63 -7.29 16.21 12.58
N TYR A 64 -6.11 16.29 13.21
CA TYR A 64 -5.19 15.17 13.44
C TYR A 64 -4.84 14.36 12.17
N PRO A 65 -4.32 14.99 11.10
CA PRO A 65 -4.07 14.33 9.81
C PRO A 65 -3.04 13.20 9.92
N ILE A 66 -2.03 13.35 10.79
CA ILE A 66 -1.01 12.32 11.02
C ILE A 66 -1.63 11.08 11.64
N SER A 67 -2.45 11.23 12.68
CA SER A 67 -3.09 10.10 13.37
C SER A 67 -4.08 9.38 12.45
N LYS A 68 -4.88 10.13 11.69
CA LYS A 68 -5.81 9.58 10.69
C LYS A 68 -5.06 8.83 9.58
N GLY A 69 -3.98 9.43 9.06
CA GLY A 69 -3.13 8.81 8.04
C GLY A 69 -2.44 7.54 8.54
N PHE A 70 -1.94 7.54 9.77
CA PHE A 70 -1.37 6.34 10.41
C PHE A 70 -2.41 5.23 10.51
N LEU A 71 -3.57 5.52 11.09
CA LEU A 71 -4.65 4.54 11.25
C LEU A 71 -5.12 4.00 9.90
N TYR A 72 -5.27 4.88 8.92
CA TYR A 72 -5.63 4.51 7.55
C TYR A 72 -4.60 3.58 6.91
N GLY A 73 -3.31 3.91 7.01
CA GLY A 73 -2.23 3.07 6.49
C GLY A 73 -2.18 1.68 7.14
N VAL A 74 -2.39 1.59 8.46
CA VAL A 74 -2.49 0.30 9.18
C VAL A 74 -3.72 -0.47 8.73
N MET A 75 -4.87 0.18 8.58
CA MET A 75 -6.11 -0.46 8.14
C MET A 75 -6.01 -0.99 6.71
N ILE A 76 -5.42 -0.25 5.77
CA ILE A 76 -5.13 -0.75 4.43
C ILE A 76 -4.31 -2.03 4.52
N HIS A 77 -3.25 -2.02 5.32
CA HIS A 77 -2.39 -3.18 5.44
C HIS A 77 -3.17 -4.39 5.98
N ILE A 78 -3.98 -4.22 7.02
CA ILE A 78 -4.79 -5.32 7.57
C ILE A 78 -5.84 -5.80 6.56
N VAL A 79 -6.54 -4.90 5.87
CA VAL A 79 -7.61 -5.27 4.93
C VAL A 79 -7.03 -5.92 3.68
N VAL A 80 -6.05 -5.29 3.02
CA VAL A 80 -5.48 -5.79 1.77
C VAL A 80 -4.74 -7.10 2.00
N TYR A 81 -3.80 -7.15 2.96
CA TYR A 81 -3.03 -8.37 3.22
C TYR A 81 -3.83 -9.43 3.99
N GLY A 82 -4.75 -9.03 4.86
CA GLY A 82 -5.64 -9.95 5.55
C GLY A 82 -6.64 -10.62 4.60
N LEU A 83 -7.25 -9.87 3.68
CA LEU A 83 -8.13 -10.45 2.66
C LEU A 83 -7.35 -11.30 1.65
N ALA A 84 -6.16 -10.85 1.21
CA ALA A 84 -5.30 -11.63 0.32
C ALA A 84 -4.93 -13.00 0.93
N LYS A 85 -4.67 -13.03 2.25
CA LYS A 85 -4.45 -14.28 3.00
C LYS A 85 -5.69 -15.16 3.04
N THR A 86 -6.86 -14.61 3.37
CA THR A 86 -8.12 -15.36 3.44
C THR A 86 -8.50 -15.98 2.09
N LEU A 87 -8.23 -15.28 0.99
CA LEU A 87 -8.55 -15.73 -0.36
C LEU A 87 -7.49 -16.68 -0.96
N ASN A 88 -6.42 -17.03 -0.23
CA ASN A 88 -5.28 -17.83 -0.72
C ASN A 88 -4.68 -17.29 -2.04
N ILE A 89 -4.84 -16.00 -2.34
CA ILE A 89 -4.38 -15.38 -3.60
C ILE A 89 -2.85 -15.26 -3.62
N THR A 90 -2.23 -15.14 -2.44
CA THR A 90 -0.78 -14.95 -2.30
C THR A 90 -0.13 -16.13 -1.58
N SER A 91 0.59 -16.95 -2.33
CA SER A 91 1.42 -18.08 -1.87
C SER A 91 2.87 -17.69 -1.56
N VAL A 92 3.27 -16.44 -1.84
CA VAL A 92 4.63 -15.95 -1.60
C VAL A 92 4.76 -15.49 -0.14
N GLU A 93 5.26 -16.36 0.73
CA GLU A 93 5.97 -16.13 2.02
C GLU A 93 5.66 -14.86 2.86
N LEU A 94 4.45 -14.29 2.78
CA LEU A 94 3.95 -13.23 3.64
C LEU A 94 3.84 -13.66 5.12
N LEU A 95 4.08 -14.95 5.40
CA LEU A 95 4.15 -15.52 6.75
C LEU A 95 5.44 -15.18 7.50
N ASN A 96 6.50 -14.69 6.85
CA ASN A 96 7.66 -14.26 7.62
C ASN A 96 7.32 -12.96 8.37
N PRO A 97 7.30 -12.95 9.72
CA PRO A 97 6.91 -11.79 10.51
C PRO A 97 7.78 -10.56 10.21
N VAL A 98 9.04 -10.77 9.81
CA VAL A 98 9.95 -9.70 9.41
C VAL A 98 9.52 -9.06 8.09
N SER A 99 9.13 -9.87 7.10
CA SER A 99 8.67 -9.35 5.80
C SER A 99 7.35 -8.60 5.94
N ASN A 100 6.43 -9.10 6.78
CA ASN A 100 5.16 -8.43 7.03
C ASN A 100 5.36 -7.06 7.70
N PHE A 101 6.27 -6.98 8.68
CA PHE A 101 6.62 -5.72 9.34
C PHE A 101 7.30 -4.72 8.40
N ILE A 102 8.17 -5.20 7.50
CA ILE A 102 8.82 -4.36 6.48
C ILE A 102 7.79 -3.76 5.51
N VAL A 103 6.76 -4.52 5.14
CA VAL A 103 5.70 -4.09 4.23
C VAL A 103 4.68 -3.14 4.90
N LEU A 104 4.52 -3.23 6.22
CA LEU A 104 3.69 -2.30 6.99
C LEU A 104 4.19 -0.86 6.91
N PHE A 105 5.52 -0.66 6.93
CA PHE A 105 6.10 0.69 6.98
C PHE A 105 5.79 1.56 5.74
N PRO A 106 5.91 1.06 4.49
CA PRO A 106 5.42 1.75 3.30
C PRO A 106 3.93 2.12 3.36
N ASN A 107 3.07 1.26 3.90
CA ASN A 107 1.64 1.52 3.99
C ASN A 107 1.32 2.65 5.00
N ILE A 108 2.00 2.65 6.15
CA ILE A 108 1.88 3.72 7.14
C ILE A 108 2.37 5.04 6.57
N THR A 109 3.55 5.05 5.95
CA THR A 109 4.11 6.27 5.33
C THR A 109 3.20 6.78 4.23
N PHE A 110 2.70 5.92 3.34
CA PHE A 110 1.70 6.27 2.33
C PHE A 110 0.47 6.94 2.96
N GLY A 111 -0.10 6.36 4.01
CA GLY A 111 -1.28 6.92 4.69
C GLY A 111 -1.02 8.29 5.32
N ILE A 112 0.11 8.46 6.03
CA ILE A 112 0.49 9.73 6.66
C ILE A 112 0.74 10.82 5.62
N PHE A 113 1.56 10.53 4.61
CA PHE A 113 1.90 11.53 3.57
C PHE A 113 0.67 11.92 2.75
N SER A 114 -0.20 10.96 2.42
CA SER A 114 -1.44 11.24 1.71
C SER A 114 -2.38 12.09 2.56
N ALA A 115 -2.52 11.81 3.85
CA ALA A 115 -3.35 12.60 4.76
C ALA A 115 -2.83 14.04 4.92
N LEU A 116 -1.51 14.21 5.06
CA LEU A 116 -0.88 15.54 5.10
C LEU A 116 -1.05 16.31 3.79
N PHE A 117 -0.94 15.61 2.66
CA PHE A 117 -1.15 16.23 1.35
C PHE A 117 -2.60 16.72 1.18
N ILE A 118 -3.57 15.91 1.62
CA ILE A 118 -5.00 16.27 1.60
C ILE A 118 -5.30 17.39 2.60
N GLU A 119 -4.67 17.40 3.77
CA GLU A 119 -4.84 18.48 4.75
C GLU A 119 -4.39 19.82 4.16
N ARG A 120 -3.20 19.84 3.54
CA ARG A 120 -2.59 21.06 3.00
C ARG A 120 -3.19 21.55 1.68
N TYR A 121 -3.52 20.64 0.76
CA TYR A 121 -3.96 20.98 -0.60
C TYR A 121 -5.39 20.53 -0.93
N GLY A 122 -5.99 19.68 -0.12
CA GLY A 122 -7.34 19.19 -0.35
C GLY A 122 -8.39 20.27 -0.10
N ILE A 123 -9.14 20.60 -1.14
CA ILE A 123 -10.39 21.35 -1.01
C ILE A 123 -11.45 20.35 -0.53
N LEU A 124 -11.70 20.36 0.78
CA LEU A 124 -12.74 19.55 1.40
C LEU A 124 -14.02 20.39 1.47
N GLU A 125 -14.61 20.74 0.32
CA GLU A 125 -15.92 21.38 0.30
C GLU A 125 -16.94 20.39 0.85
N VAL A 126 -17.35 20.52 2.10
CA VAL A 126 -18.53 19.80 2.59
C VAL A 126 -19.72 20.42 1.85
N GLY A 127 -20.40 19.64 1.01
CA GLY A 127 -21.64 20.09 0.40
C GLY A 127 -22.63 20.37 1.51
N THR A 128 -22.77 21.63 1.90
CA THR A 128 -23.92 22.12 2.66
C THR A 128 -25.07 22.23 1.67
N THR A 129 -25.91 21.21 1.66
CA THR A 129 -27.32 21.29 1.27
C THR A 129 -28.13 20.68 2.40
#